data_AF-A0A9P3C8Y7-F1
#
_entry.id   AF-A0A9P3C8Y7-F1
#
_cell.length_a   1.000
_cell.length_b   1.000
_cell.length_c   1.000
_cell.angle_alpha   90.00
_cell.angle_beta   90.00
_cell.angle_gamma   90.00
#
_symmetry.space_group_name_H-M   'P 1'
#
loop_
_entity.id
_entity.type
_entity.pdbx_description
1 polymer ?
#
loop_
_entity_poly.entity_id
_entity_poly.type
_entity_poly.pdbx_seq_one_letter_code
_entity_poly.pdbx_strand_id
1 'polypeptide(L)'
;MPVTQIKQWRTAFDGLDKLRQTTAEMPQPSDGEVLVKILTVSLNYRDTEVCMGLYNHHKSVDSPEDLVPCSDACGIVVNPGSSDWKEGQRVMSIFNQTHLNGQVKQKDMASGLGLPLPGVLSEYRCFDASALVAVPDYLSNEEAATLPIAAVTAWMSINQFRPLNSPADGDVDETVVFQGTGGVAISGLQIAHAAGLKTIITSSSDQKLDKAKKLGADHGINYKASPEWQEEVMKITEGEGADIILETGGAQTLRKSFDCASFGGLISCIGYLSGKEDAPGLNTNLLALRRNLTLKGILNGPKDRFEEMCKFYAKHQIHPAIDRIFNFDEAKDALQYLYSGGHFGKVVIKVA
;
A
#
# COMPACT_ATOMS: atom_id res chain seq x y z
N MET A 1 -34.76 7.32 13.93
CA MET A 1 -34.16 8.65 14.22
C MET A 1 -32.91 8.79 13.37
N PRO A 2 -32.59 9.97 12.82
CA PRO A 2 -31.33 10.16 12.11
C PRO A 2 -30.15 9.85 13.04
N VAL A 3 -29.11 9.21 12.51
CA VAL A 3 -27.88 8.92 13.26
C VAL A 3 -27.19 10.26 13.55
N THR A 4 -27.18 10.70 14.80
CA THR A 4 -26.57 11.99 15.22
C THR A 4 -25.17 11.82 15.80
N GLN A 5 -24.82 10.60 16.20
CA GLN A 5 -23.53 10.22 16.75
C GLN A 5 -23.00 9.00 15.99
N ILE A 6 -21.70 9.01 15.70
CA ILE A 6 -20.98 7.92 15.04
C ILE A 6 -19.89 7.39 15.95
N LYS A 7 -19.52 6.13 15.78
CA LYS A 7 -18.37 5.51 16.43
C LYS A 7 -17.11 5.72 15.58
N GLN A 8 -15.99 5.91 16.27
CA GLN A 8 -14.67 5.98 15.67
C GLN A 8 -13.61 5.46 16.63
N TRP A 9 -12.47 5.05 16.10
CA TRP A 9 -11.29 4.74 16.91
C TRP A 9 -10.33 5.92 16.88
N ARG A 10 -9.63 6.14 18.00
CA ARG A 10 -8.66 7.23 18.15
C ARG A 10 -7.37 6.74 18.78
N THR A 11 -6.27 7.40 18.43
CA THR A 11 -4.93 7.16 18.97
C THR A 11 -4.29 8.48 19.41
N ALA A 12 -3.62 8.43 20.56
CA ALA A 12 -2.75 9.49 21.06
C ALA A 12 -1.26 9.18 20.81
N PHE A 13 -0.97 8.32 19.83
CA PHE A 13 0.39 7.94 19.41
C PHE A 13 1.20 7.23 20.51
N ASP A 14 0.51 6.57 21.45
CA ASP A 14 1.08 6.09 22.70
C ASP A 14 1.01 4.56 22.90
N GLY A 15 0.69 3.82 21.82
CA GLY A 15 0.70 2.35 21.78
C GLY A 15 -0.56 1.74 21.16
N LEU A 16 -0.43 0.54 20.57
CA LEU A 16 -1.55 -0.20 19.97
C LEU A 16 -2.58 -0.64 21.02
N ASP A 17 -2.12 -0.95 22.23
CA ASP A 17 -2.94 -1.33 23.38
C ASP A 17 -3.79 -0.19 23.93
N LYS A 18 -3.48 1.07 23.59
CA LYS A 18 -4.17 2.27 24.07
C LYS A 18 -5.13 2.89 23.06
N LEU A 19 -5.33 2.25 21.90
CA LEU A 19 -6.43 2.62 21.02
C LEU A 19 -7.76 2.62 21.77
N ARG A 20 -8.54 3.66 21.53
CA ARG A 20 -9.82 3.91 22.20
C ARG A 20 -10.93 4.10 21.17
N GLN A 21 -12.05 3.41 21.39
CA GLN A 21 -13.28 3.67 20.68
C GLN A 21 -14.00 4.83 21.36
N THR A 22 -14.39 5.84 20.58
CA THR A 22 -15.12 7.01 21.06
C THR A 22 -16.33 7.27 20.17
N THR A 23 -17.23 8.13 20.62
CA THR A 23 -18.28 8.70 19.77
C THR A 23 -17.87 10.08 19.25
N ALA A 24 -18.46 10.50 18.15
CA ALA A 24 -18.38 11.86 17.61
C ALA A 24 -19.70 12.24 16.95
N GLU A 25 -19.93 13.54 16.73
CA GLU A 25 -21.07 14.00 15.94
C GLU A 25 -20.98 13.51 14.49
N MET A 26 -22.13 13.27 13.86
CA MET A 26 -22.20 12.93 12.44
C MET A 26 -21.58 14.07 11.60
N PRO A 27 -20.49 13.80 10.84
CA PRO A 27 -19.85 14.84 10.04
C PRO A 27 -20.82 15.34 8.97
N GLN A 28 -20.78 16.65 8.73
CA GLN A 28 -21.57 17.32 7.70
C GLN A 28 -20.63 17.75 6.57
N PRO A 29 -20.93 17.43 5.31
CA PRO A 29 -20.10 17.85 4.20
C PRO A 29 -20.24 19.37 3.99
N SER A 30 -19.11 20.04 3.78
CA SER A 30 -19.05 21.42 3.27
C SER A 30 -19.28 21.45 1.76
N ASP A 31 -19.34 22.65 1.16
CA ASP A 31 -19.41 22.80 -0.29
C ASP A 31 -18.22 22.10 -0.99
N GLY A 32 -18.52 21.17 -1.90
CA GLY A 32 -17.51 20.37 -2.60
C GLY A 32 -17.05 19.11 -1.86
N GLU A 33 -17.57 18.85 -0.66
CA GLU A 33 -17.30 17.62 0.08
C GLU A 33 -18.40 16.57 -0.09
N VAL A 34 -18.02 15.31 0.05
CA VAL A 34 -18.88 14.14 -0.07
C VAL A 34 -18.92 13.45 1.29
N LEU A 35 -20.11 13.17 1.82
CA LEU A 35 -20.25 12.33 3.00
C LEU A 35 -20.28 10.85 2.57
N VAL A 36 -19.35 10.08 3.12
CA VAL A 36 -19.19 8.66 2.84
C VAL A 36 -19.45 7.87 4.13
N LYS A 37 -20.32 6.87 4.05
CA LYS A 37 -20.42 5.81 5.06
C LYS A 37 -19.32 4.79 4.80
N ILE A 38 -18.42 4.60 5.75
CA ILE A 38 -17.30 3.67 5.63
C ILE A 38 -17.84 2.25 5.82
N LEU A 39 -17.51 1.36 4.87
CA LEU A 39 -17.91 -0.04 4.90
C LEU A 39 -16.75 -0.93 5.35
N THR A 40 -15.55 -0.63 4.89
CA THR A 40 -14.35 -1.42 5.23
C THR A 40 -13.11 -0.53 5.23
N VAL A 41 -12.22 -0.79 6.18
CA VAL A 41 -10.91 -0.15 6.30
C VAL A 41 -9.84 -1.20 6.10
N SER A 42 -8.80 -0.89 5.31
CA SER A 42 -7.64 -1.77 5.20
C SER A 42 -6.46 -1.22 5.97
N LEU A 43 -5.75 -2.12 6.66
CA LEU A 43 -4.63 -1.75 7.50
C LEU A 43 -3.32 -1.78 6.73
N ASN A 44 -2.46 -0.81 7.00
CA ASN A 44 -1.10 -0.69 6.50
C ASN A 44 -0.11 -0.66 7.66
N TYR A 45 1.12 -1.14 7.45
CA TYR A 45 2.13 -1.17 8.52
C TYR A 45 2.37 0.22 9.14
N ARG A 46 2.29 1.28 8.32
CA ARG A 46 2.35 2.68 8.79
C ARG A 46 1.32 3.00 9.87
N ASP A 47 0.13 2.38 9.85
CA ASP A 47 -0.92 2.66 10.83
C ASP A 47 -0.49 2.19 12.23
N THR A 48 0.31 1.12 12.28
CA THR A 48 0.91 0.65 13.53
C THR A 48 1.99 1.63 14.03
N GLU A 49 2.86 2.12 13.14
CA GLU A 49 3.88 3.10 13.52
C GLU A 49 3.26 4.44 13.93
N VAL A 50 2.20 4.89 13.26
CA VAL A 50 1.43 6.08 13.66
C VAL A 50 0.87 5.86 15.06
N CYS A 51 0.15 4.77 15.30
CA CYS A 51 -0.46 4.52 16.62
C CYS A 51 0.57 4.37 17.76
N MET A 52 1.82 4.00 17.46
CA MET A 52 2.91 3.89 18.43
C MET A 52 3.82 5.15 18.51
N GLY A 53 3.57 6.18 17.69
CA GLY A 53 4.42 7.39 17.66
C GLY A 53 5.79 7.19 17.00
N LEU A 54 5.95 6.15 16.18
CA LEU A 54 7.21 5.77 15.52
C LEU A 54 7.32 6.28 14.07
N TYR A 55 6.25 6.89 13.53
CA TYR A 55 6.19 7.40 12.16
C TYR A 55 6.75 8.83 12.03
N ASN A 56 8.04 9.01 12.36
CA ASN A 56 8.67 10.34 12.58
C ASN A 56 9.66 10.80 11.50
N HIS A 57 9.71 10.15 10.33
CA HIS A 57 10.69 10.43 9.28
C HIS A 57 10.27 11.54 8.30
N HIS A 58 9.01 11.99 8.36
CA HIS A 58 8.50 13.11 7.56
C HIS A 58 8.42 14.39 8.41
N LYS A 59 9.50 15.19 8.42
CA LYS A 59 9.57 16.46 9.17
C LYS A 59 8.52 17.50 8.77
N SER A 60 7.86 17.33 7.62
CA SER A 60 6.84 18.24 7.10
C SER A 60 5.42 17.89 7.56
N VAL A 61 5.27 16.92 8.46
CA VAL A 61 3.97 16.43 8.91
C VAL A 61 3.79 16.82 10.37
N ASP A 62 2.95 17.82 10.62
CA ASP A 62 2.56 18.21 11.98
C ASP A 62 1.69 17.09 12.58
N SER A 63 2.05 16.64 13.78
CA SER A 63 1.29 15.61 14.49
C SER A 63 0.33 16.28 15.47
N PRO A 64 -0.99 16.06 15.38
CA PRO A 64 -1.91 16.50 16.43
C PRO A 64 -1.64 15.71 17.72
N GLU A 65 -2.28 16.07 18.83
CA GLU A 65 -2.18 15.28 20.07
C GLU A 65 -2.95 13.96 19.98
N ASP A 66 -3.97 13.89 19.13
CA ASP A 66 -4.83 12.73 18.96
C ASP A 66 -5.56 12.76 17.61
N LEU A 67 -5.73 11.60 16.96
CA LEU A 67 -6.44 11.48 15.68
C LEU A 67 -7.15 10.14 15.49
N VAL A 68 -8.05 10.09 14.51
CA VAL A 68 -8.59 8.84 13.97
C VAL A 68 -7.53 8.20 13.07
N PRO A 69 -7.08 6.95 13.28
CA PRO A 69 -6.00 6.36 12.47
C PRO A 69 -6.51 5.76 11.14
N CYS A 70 -5.58 5.16 10.39
CA CYS A 70 -5.77 4.48 9.10
C CYS A 70 -6.13 5.40 7.93
N SER A 71 -5.79 4.99 6.71
CA SER A 71 -5.97 5.77 5.48
C SER A 71 -6.88 5.14 4.43
N ASP A 72 -6.87 3.81 4.35
CA ASP A 72 -7.46 3.08 3.22
C ASP A 72 -8.88 2.66 3.58
N ALA A 73 -9.85 3.12 2.82
CA ALA A 73 -11.23 2.76 3.01
C ALA A 73 -11.95 2.48 1.69
N CYS A 74 -12.91 1.57 1.76
CA CYS A 74 -14.03 1.49 0.83
C CYS A 74 -15.30 1.92 1.57
N GLY A 75 -16.10 2.76 0.94
CA GLY A 75 -17.35 3.27 1.49
C GLY A 75 -18.42 3.48 0.43
N ILE A 76 -19.58 3.96 0.87
CA ILE A 76 -20.71 4.32 0.02
C ILE A 76 -21.07 5.78 0.24
N VAL A 77 -21.29 6.52 -0.84
CA VAL A 77 -21.71 7.92 -0.80
C VAL A 77 -23.13 7.99 -0.24
N VAL A 78 -23.34 8.77 0.82
CA VAL A 78 -24.66 8.99 1.44
C VAL A 78 -25.13 10.44 1.30
N ASN A 79 -24.20 11.38 1.11
CA ASN A 79 -24.52 12.72 0.63
C ASN A 79 -23.46 13.11 -0.41
N PRO A 80 -23.84 13.26 -1.70
CA PRO A 80 -22.88 13.49 -2.75
C PRO A 80 -22.21 14.87 -2.65
N GLY A 81 -22.89 15.91 -2.14
CA GLY A 81 -22.38 17.29 -2.01
C GLY A 81 -21.74 17.93 -3.27
N SER A 82 -21.76 17.23 -4.41
CA SER A 82 -21.11 17.49 -5.69
C SER A 82 -21.85 16.72 -6.80
N SER A 83 -21.70 17.15 -8.05
CA SER A 83 -22.21 16.43 -9.24
C SER A 83 -21.36 15.24 -9.67
N ASP A 84 -20.13 15.12 -9.15
CA ASP A 84 -19.18 14.07 -9.57
C ASP A 84 -19.54 12.69 -9.02
N TRP A 85 -20.35 12.66 -7.95
CA TRP A 85 -20.72 11.44 -7.23
C TRP A 85 -22.23 11.32 -7.10
N LYS A 86 -22.71 10.07 -7.00
CA LYS A 86 -24.13 9.76 -6.77
C LYS A 86 -24.29 9.09 -5.41
N GLU A 87 -25.40 9.39 -4.73
CA GLU A 87 -25.81 8.63 -3.55
C GLU A 87 -25.90 7.14 -3.90
N GLY A 88 -25.38 6.29 -3.02
CA GLY A 88 -25.29 4.85 -3.23
C GLY A 88 -24.05 4.38 -4.01
N GLN A 89 -23.23 5.28 -4.55
CA GLN A 89 -22.02 4.90 -5.28
C GLN A 89 -20.91 4.45 -4.32
N ARG A 90 -20.24 3.35 -4.66
CA ARG A 90 -19.07 2.85 -3.91
C ARG A 90 -17.80 3.60 -4.30
N VAL A 91 -17.04 4.03 -3.29
CA VAL A 91 -15.83 4.84 -3.45
C VAL A 91 -14.70 4.36 -2.56
N MET A 92 -13.47 4.60 -3.00
CA MET A 92 -12.24 4.38 -2.26
C MET A 92 -11.59 5.71 -1.92
N SER A 93 -10.96 5.78 -0.75
CA SER A 93 -10.09 6.91 -0.39
C SER A 93 -8.81 6.89 -1.21
N ILE A 94 -8.14 8.04 -1.32
CA ILE A 94 -6.73 8.15 -1.72
C ILE A 94 -5.90 8.57 -0.50
N PHE A 95 -4.63 8.16 -0.42
CA PHE A 95 -3.82 8.43 0.78
C PHE A 95 -3.57 9.93 0.99
N ASN A 96 -2.94 10.59 0.03
CA ASN A 96 -2.73 12.04 0.02
C ASN A 96 -3.84 12.70 -0.78
N GLN A 97 -4.76 13.36 -0.10
CA GLN A 97 -6.01 13.90 -0.67
C GLN A 97 -5.79 14.92 -1.81
N THR A 98 -4.64 15.61 -1.85
CA THR A 98 -4.33 16.57 -2.92
C THR A 98 -3.39 16.04 -4.01
N HIS A 99 -2.89 14.79 -3.87
CA HIS A 99 -1.99 14.20 -4.87
C HIS A 99 -2.80 13.60 -6.03
N LEU A 100 -3.28 14.49 -6.91
CA LEU A 100 -4.19 14.08 -7.98
C LEU A 100 -3.47 13.58 -9.24
N ASN A 101 -2.26 14.09 -9.50
CA ASN A 101 -1.45 13.75 -10.67
C ASN A 101 0.04 14.02 -10.42
N GLY A 102 0.88 13.48 -11.30
CA GLY A 102 2.32 13.80 -11.38
C GLY A 102 3.14 13.35 -10.16
N GLN A 103 4.33 13.94 -9.98
CA GLN A 103 5.17 13.68 -8.81
C GLN A 103 4.62 14.38 -7.56
N VAL A 104 4.68 13.67 -6.43
CA VAL A 104 4.29 14.18 -5.11
C VAL A 104 5.09 15.43 -4.76
N LYS A 105 4.43 16.42 -4.15
CA LYS A 105 5.05 17.64 -3.65
C LYS A 105 4.89 17.71 -2.14
N GLN A 106 5.71 18.54 -1.50
CA GLN A 106 5.63 18.75 -0.04
C GLN A 106 4.22 19.12 0.43
N LYS A 107 3.49 19.95 -0.32
CA LYS A 107 2.10 20.32 0.01
C LYS A 107 1.15 19.13 0.08
N ASP A 108 1.41 18.07 -0.68
CA ASP A 108 0.53 16.90 -0.74
C ASP A 108 0.67 16.06 0.52
N MET A 109 1.85 16.07 1.16
CA MET A 109 2.09 15.39 2.43
C MET A 109 1.28 15.98 3.59
N ALA A 110 0.84 17.24 3.49
CA ALA A 110 -0.07 17.85 4.46
C ALA A 110 -1.50 17.31 4.36
N SER A 111 -1.80 16.51 3.33
CA SER A 111 -3.13 15.96 3.04
C SER A 111 -3.24 14.45 3.28
N GLY A 112 -2.25 13.86 3.95
CA GLY A 112 -2.22 12.43 4.28
C GLY A 112 -3.30 12.03 5.29
N LEU A 113 -4.10 11.03 4.93
CA LEU A 113 -5.10 10.43 5.84
C LEU A 113 -4.43 9.57 6.91
N GLY A 114 -4.93 9.67 8.14
CA GLY A 114 -4.37 8.93 9.28
C GLY A 114 -2.96 9.40 9.60
N LEU A 115 -2.79 10.74 9.61
CA LEU A 115 -1.60 11.58 9.85
C LEU A 115 -1.10 12.32 8.57
N PRO A 116 -1.16 13.68 8.52
CA PRO A 116 -1.61 14.58 9.59
C PRO A 116 -3.13 14.74 9.69
N LEU A 117 -3.88 14.48 8.61
CA LEU A 117 -5.34 14.57 8.65
C LEU A 117 -5.90 13.41 9.48
N PRO A 118 -7.10 13.57 10.06
CA PRO A 118 -7.82 12.42 10.61
C PRO A 118 -7.97 11.35 9.54
N GLY A 119 -7.97 10.10 9.96
CA GLY A 119 -8.04 8.91 9.13
C GLY A 119 -9.46 8.42 8.89
N VAL A 120 -9.56 7.13 8.57
CA VAL A 120 -10.80 6.49 8.08
C VAL A 120 -11.35 5.41 9.00
N LEU A 121 -10.72 5.14 10.15
CA LEU A 121 -11.23 4.17 11.14
C LEU A 121 -12.40 4.74 11.96
N SER A 122 -13.48 5.06 11.25
CA SER A 122 -14.72 5.73 11.69
C SER A 122 -15.89 5.21 10.86
N GLU A 123 -17.12 5.26 11.37
CA GLU A 123 -18.31 4.84 10.61
C GLU A 123 -18.63 5.78 9.42
N TYR A 124 -18.31 7.07 9.55
CA TYR A 124 -18.56 8.09 8.52
C TYR A 124 -17.42 9.10 8.43
N ARG A 125 -17.24 9.67 7.24
CA ARG A 125 -16.25 10.72 6.98
C ARG A 125 -16.62 11.57 5.76
N CYS A 126 -16.30 12.86 5.82
CA CYS A 126 -16.31 13.75 4.66
C CYS A 126 -14.97 13.69 3.90
N PHE A 127 -15.06 13.70 2.58
CA PHE A 127 -13.91 13.79 1.67
C PHE A 127 -14.13 14.91 0.67
N ASP A 128 -13.06 15.56 0.22
CA ASP A 128 -13.14 16.39 -0.98
C ASP A 128 -13.60 15.53 -2.17
N ALA A 129 -14.53 16.01 -2.99
CA ALA A 129 -15.07 15.24 -4.11
C ALA A 129 -13.98 14.80 -5.11
N SER A 130 -12.89 15.56 -5.24
CA SER A 130 -11.76 15.19 -6.10
C SER A 130 -10.87 14.10 -5.52
N ALA A 131 -10.95 13.83 -4.20
CA ALA A 131 -10.06 12.94 -3.45
C ALA A 131 -10.63 11.51 -3.23
N LEU A 132 -11.51 11.08 -4.15
CA LEU A 132 -12.12 9.75 -4.16
C LEU A 132 -11.91 9.07 -5.52
N VAL A 133 -11.89 7.73 -5.51
CA VAL A 133 -11.81 6.87 -6.69
C VAL A 133 -12.99 5.90 -6.70
N ALA A 134 -13.60 5.66 -7.87
CA ALA A 134 -14.72 4.73 -7.99
C ALA A 134 -14.25 3.27 -7.80
N VAL A 135 -15.04 2.47 -7.08
CA VAL A 135 -14.79 1.03 -6.91
C VAL A 135 -15.11 0.27 -8.19
N PRO A 136 -14.20 -0.57 -8.72
CA PRO A 136 -14.54 -1.52 -9.79
C PRO A 136 -15.68 -2.45 -9.37
N ASP A 137 -16.71 -2.58 -10.22
CA ASP A 137 -17.98 -3.22 -9.84
C ASP A 137 -17.85 -4.66 -9.33
N TYR A 138 -16.89 -5.42 -9.88
CA TYR A 138 -16.66 -6.83 -9.55
C TYR A 138 -15.99 -7.07 -8.19
N LEU A 139 -15.42 -6.03 -7.56
CA LEU A 139 -14.75 -6.14 -6.28
C LEU A 139 -15.74 -6.05 -5.11
N SER A 140 -15.50 -6.86 -4.08
CA SER A 140 -16.11 -6.68 -2.76
C SER A 140 -15.60 -5.39 -2.09
N ASN A 141 -16.28 -4.96 -1.02
CA ASN A 141 -15.85 -3.78 -0.27
C ASN A 141 -14.50 -4.03 0.43
N GLU A 142 -14.33 -5.26 0.90
CA GLU A 142 -13.12 -5.73 1.56
C GLU A 142 -11.93 -5.71 0.61
N GLU A 143 -12.10 -6.21 -0.62
CA GLU A 143 -11.07 -6.16 -1.65
C GLU A 143 -10.75 -4.73 -2.08
N ALA A 144 -11.77 -3.92 -2.36
CA ALA A 144 -11.60 -2.54 -2.79
C ALA A 144 -10.82 -1.71 -1.76
N ALA A 145 -11.11 -1.89 -0.47
CA ALA A 145 -10.42 -1.18 0.61
C ALA A 145 -8.90 -1.46 0.64
N THR A 146 -8.42 -2.55 0.03
CA THR A 146 -6.98 -2.90 0.03
C THR A 146 -6.13 -2.11 -0.97
N LEU A 147 -6.77 -1.48 -1.96
CA LEU A 147 -6.09 -0.88 -3.10
C LEU A 147 -5.32 0.43 -2.81
N PRO A 148 -5.85 1.38 -2.00
CA PRO A 148 -5.33 2.76 -1.94
C PRO A 148 -3.85 2.90 -1.61
N ILE A 149 -3.31 2.15 -0.64
CA ILE A 149 -1.87 2.14 -0.38
C ILE A 149 -1.16 1.01 -1.09
N ALA A 150 -1.49 -0.24 -0.77
CA ALA A 150 -0.63 -1.37 -1.13
C ALA A 150 -0.55 -1.57 -2.65
N ALA A 151 -1.70 -1.61 -3.32
CA ALA A 151 -1.77 -1.84 -4.75
C ALA A 151 -1.25 -0.63 -5.55
N VAL A 152 -1.61 0.60 -5.17
CA VAL A 152 -1.09 1.82 -5.82
C VAL A 152 0.43 1.91 -5.70
N THR A 153 1.00 1.57 -4.54
CA THR A 153 2.46 1.56 -4.34
C THR A 153 3.11 0.56 -5.29
N ALA A 154 2.57 -0.66 -5.37
CA ALA A 154 3.08 -1.68 -6.28
C ALA A 154 2.93 -1.28 -7.77
N TRP A 155 1.80 -0.67 -8.13
CA TRP A 155 1.56 -0.12 -9.46
C TRP A 155 2.60 0.92 -9.83
N MET A 156 2.89 1.86 -8.93
CA MET A 156 3.92 2.87 -9.16
C MET A 156 5.31 2.26 -9.27
N SER A 157 5.65 1.26 -8.45
CA SER A 157 6.94 0.56 -8.55
C SER A 157 7.17 -0.07 -9.93
N ILE A 158 6.13 -0.64 -10.55
CA ILE A 158 6.23 -1.29 -11.86
C ILE A 158 6.09 -0.26 -12.99
N ASN A 159 5.15 0.67 -12.89
CA ASN A 159 4.70 1.46 -14.03
C ASN A 159 5.16 2.91 -14.05
N GLN A 160 5.69 3.51 -12.98
CA GLN A 160 5.92 4.97 -12.89
C GLN A 160 6.75 5.61 -14.00
N PHE A 161 7.66 4.88 -14.64
CA PHE A 161 8.49 5.38 -15.75
C PHE A 161 7.86 5.11 -17.13
N ARG A 162 6.69 4.48 -17.16
CA ARG A 162 5.91 4.23 -18.35
C ARG A 162 4.85 5.34 -18.52
N PRO A 163 4.52 5.73 -19.77
CA PRO A 163 3.47 6.71 -20.03
C PRO A 163 2.13 6.34 -19.40
N LEU A 164 1.32 7.35 -19.09
CA LEU A 164 -0.04 7.14 -18.60
C LEU A 164 -0.90 6.43 -19.65
N ASN A 165 -1.65 5.43 -19.21
CA ASN A 165 -2.43 4.47 -20.00
C ASN A 165 -1.60 3.56 -20.91
N SER A 166 -0.32 3.36 -20.59
CA SER A 166 0.56 2.39 -21.26
C SER A 166 1.37 1.61 -20.21
N PRO A 167 0.68 0.87 -19.30
CA PRO A 167 1.36 0.06 -18.29
C PRO A 167 2.10 -1.12 -18.94
N ALA A 168 2.91 -1.80 -18.14
CA ALA A 168 3.49 -3.07 -18.52
C ALA A 168 2.39 -4.06 -18.97
N ASP A 169 2.64 -4.72 -20.10
CA ASP A 169 1.69 -5.61 -20.77
C ASP A 169 2.35 -6.84 -21.41
N GLY A 170 3.62 -7.11 -21.06
CA GLY A 170 4.34 -8.33 -21.44
C GLY A 170 5.09 -8.21 -22.77
N ASP A 171 5.10 -7.03 -23.38
CA ASP A 171 5.84 -6.76 -24.63
C ASP A 171 7.37 -6.76 -24.44
N VAL A 172 7.84 -6.68 -23.19
CA VAL A 172 9.26 -6.74 -22.81
C VAL A 172 9.43 -7.88 -21.81
N ASP A 173 10.46 -8.70 -22.02
CA ASP A 173 10.86 -9.74 -21.07
C ASP A 173 11.54 -9.10 -19.85
N GLU A 174 10.73 -8.70 -18.87
CA GLU A 174 11.20 -8.12 -17.61
C GLU A 174 10.97 -9.10 -16.45
N THR A 175 11.96 -9.18 -15.56
CA THR A 175 11.88 -9.91 -14.30
C THR A 175 11.65 -8.95 -13.12
N VAL A 176 10.65 -9.25 -12.30
CA VAL A 176 10.32 -8.50 -11.09
C VAL A 176 10.58 -9.33 -9.83
N VAL A 177 11.32 -8.77 -8.87
CA VAL A 177 11.56 -9.37 -7.56
C VAL A 177 10.73 -8.66 -6.49
N PHE A 178 10.01 -9.46 -5.70
CA PHE A 178 9.20 -9.03 -4.56
C PHE A 178 9.82 -9.51 -3.26
N GLN A 179 10.06 -8.59 -2.33
CA GLN A 179 10.54 -8.97 -1.01
C GLN A 179 9.38 -9.13 -0.02
N GLY A 180 9.29 -10.32 0.58
CA GLY A 180 8.26 -10.65 1.56
C GLY A 180 6.90 -10.96 0.94
N THR A 181 5.90 -11.12 1.80
CA THR A 181 4.53 -11.53 1.44
C THR A 181 3.46 -10.64 2.07
N GLY A 182 3.84 -9.40 2.42
CA GLY A 182 2.91 -8.37 2.85
C GLY A 182 2.15 -7.75 1.67
N GLY A 183 1.26 -6.81 1.98
CA GLY A 183 0.33 -6.21 1.01
C GLY A 183 0.98 -5.74 -0.30
N VAL A 184 2.03 -4.92 -0.25
CA VAL A 184 2.68 -4.38 -1.46
C VAL A 184 3.29 -5.49 -2.31
N ALA A 185 3.97 -6.46 -1.69
CA ALA A 185 4.60 -7.56 -2.39
C ALA A 185 3.56 -8.45 -3.10
N ILE A 186 2.45 -8.76 -2.44
CA ILE A 186 1.39 -9.59 -3.03
C ILE A 186 0.60 -8.83 -4.11
N SER A 187 0.27 -7.56 -3.89
CA SER A 187 -0.35 -6.75 -4.96
C SER A 187 0.57 -6.60 -6.16
N GLY A 188 1.87 -6.39 -5.95
CA GLY A 188 2.87 -6.31 -7.00
C GLY A 188 3.00 -7.62 -7.78
N LEU A 189 3.00 -8.75 -7.07
CA LEU A 189 3.01 -10.07 -7.68
C LEU A 189 1.81 -10.26 -8.63
N GLN A 190 0.60 -9.96 -8.15
CA GLN A 190 -0.62 -10.11 -8.97
C GLN A 190 -0.62 -9.17 -10.18
N ILE A 191 -0.14 -7.92 -10.00
CA ILE A 191 -0.01 -6.95 -11.10
C ILE A 191 1.00 -7.43 -12.14
N ALA A 192 2.20 -7.84 -11.71
CA ALA A 192 3.27 -8.29 -12.61
C ALA A 192 2.89 -9.57 -13.36
N HIS A 193 2.29 -10.54 -12.67
CA HIS A 193 1.78 -11.75 -13.30
C HIS A 193 0.72 -11.43 -14.37
N ALA A 194 -0.27 -10.58 -14.02
CA ALA A 194 -1.30 -10.17 -14.98
C ALA A 194 -0.74 -9.36 -16.16
N ALA A 195 0.38 -8.66 -15.95
CA ALA A 195 1.14 -7.96 -16.98
C ALA A 195 2.08 -8.86 -17.79
N GLY A 196 2.12 -10.17 -17.53
CA GLY A 196 2.97 -11.11 -18.27
C GLY A 196 4.46 -11.04 -17.94
N LEU A 197 4.84 -10.42 -16.82
CA LEU A 197 6.24 -10.31 -16.38
C LEU A 197 6.68 -11.57 -15.64
N LYS A 198 7.98 -11.88 -15.66
CA LYS A 198 8.54 -12.98 -14.85
C LYS A 198 8.63 -12.56 -13.39
N THR A 199 8.15 -13.40 -12.48
CA THR A 199 7.97 -13.04 -11.07
C THR A 199 8.80 -13.92 -10.13
N ILE A 200 9.53 -13.27 -9.23
CA ILE A 200 10.31 -13.91 -8.17
C ILE A 200 9.89 -13.31 -6.83
N ILE A 201 9.47 -14.12 -5.87
CA ILE A 201 9.08 -13.64 -4.54
C ILE A 201 9.91 -14.29 -3.43
N THR A 202 10.30 -13.51 -2.43
CA THR A 202 11.05 -14.02 -1.27
C THR A 202 10.18 -14.09 -0.01
N SER A 203 10.41 -15.08 0.84
CA SER A 203 9.69 -15.24 2.12
C SER A 203 10.53 -16.05 3.12
N SER A 204 10.18 -16.00 4.40
CA SER A 204 10.73 -16.89 5.43
C SER A 204 9.89 -18.15 5.65
N SER A 205 8.86 -18.37 4.82
CA SER A 205 7.86 -19.42 5.01
C SER A 205 7.49 -20.05 3.67
N ASP A 206 7.75 -21.35 3.54
CA ASP A 206 7.39 -22.13 2.35
C ASP A 206 5.86 -22.16 2.16
N GLN A 207 5.09 -22.25 3.24
CA GLN A 207 3.62 -22.16 3.18
C GLN A 207 3.15 -20.85 2.52
N LYS A 208 3.81 -19.73 2.79
CA LYS A 208 3.49 -18.45 2.13
C LYS A 208 3.97 -18.42 0.67
N LEU A 209 5.08 -19.07 0.35
CA LEU A 209 5.54 -19.22 -1.04
C LEU A 209 4.56 -20.07 -1.86
N ASP A 210 4.00 -21.14 -1.28
CA ASP A 210 2.98 -21.96 -1.93
C ASP A 210 1.69 -21.16 -2.22
N LYS A 211 1.29 -20.27 -1.29
CA LYS A 211 0.18 -19.33 -1.54
C LYS A 211 0.54 -18.35 -2.66
N ALA A 212 1.74 -17.79 -2.66
CA ALA A 212 2.19 -16.85 -3.68
C ALA A 212 2.25 -17.50 -5.08
N LYS A 213 2.66 -18.76 -5.19
CA LYS A 213 2.62 -19.51 -6.46
C LYS A 213 1.21 -19.58 -7.06
N LYS A 214 0.17 -19.73 -6.24
CA LYS A 214 -1.23 -19.71 -6.69
C LYS A 214 -1.70 -18.32 -7.17
N LEU A 215 -0.97 -17.27 -6.80
CA LEU A 215 -1.22 -15.89 -7.21
C LEU A 215 -0.33 -15.43 -8.38
N GLY A 216 0.42 -16.36 -8.98
CA GLY A 216 1.20 -16.10 -10.18
C GLY A 216 2.71 -15.99 -9.98
N ALA A 217 3.26 -16.39 -8.82
CA ALA A 217 4.71 -16.45 -8.64
C ALA A 217 5.33 -17.59 -9.46
N ASP A 218 6.25 -17.26 -10.37
CA ASP A 218 7.02 -18.23 -11.15
C ASP A 218 8.07 -18.91 -10.26
N HIS A 219 8.73 -18.12 -9.41
CA HIS A 219 9.76 -18.58 -8.49
C HIS A 219 9.55 -18.05 -7.07
N GLY A 220 9.79 -18.93 -6.08
CA GLY A 220 9.79 -18.59 -4.65
C GLY A 220 11.15 -18.88 -4.02
N ILE A 221 11.68 -17.93 -3.25
CA ILE A 221 12.96 -18.09 -2.53
C ILE A 221 12.71 -18.01 -1.03
N ASN A 222 13.04 -19.08 -0.30
CA ASN A 222 13.01 -19.06 1.15
C ASN A 222 14.32 -18.49 1.70
N TYR A 223 14.31 -17.24 2.16
CA TYR A 223 15.54 -16.56 2.61
C TYR A 223 16.07 -17.07 3.95
N LYS A 224 15.35 -17.94 4.67
CA LYS A 224 15.92 -18.67 5.82
C LYS A 224 16.79 -19.85 5.39
N ALA A 225 16.39 -20.53 4.32
CA ALA A 225 17.16 -21.62 3.73
C ALA A 225 18.31 -21.09 2.86
N SER A 226 18.06 -19.99 2.15
CA SER A 226 19.05 -19.30 1.31
C SER A 226 19.19 -17.83 1.75
N PRO A 227 19.97 -17.53 2.81
CA PRO A 227 20.19 -16.16 3.27
C PRO A 227 20.72 -15.22 2.19
N GLU A 228 21.57 -15.74 1.30
CA GLU A 228 22.06 -15.07 0.11
C GLU A 228 21.06 -15.17 -1.07
N TRP A 229 19.81 -14.77 -0.82
CA TRP A 229 18.72 -14.86 -1.78
C TRP A 229 19.00 -14.13 -3.11
N GLN A 230 19.86 -13.12 -3.10
CA GLN A 230 20.28 -12.43 -4.31
C GLN A 230 21.04 -13.35 -5.27
N GLU A 231 21.78 -14.34 -4.77
CA GLU A 231 22.45 -15.34 -5.61
C GLU A 231 21.44 -16.27 -6.27
N GLU A 232 20.36 -16.62 -5.57
CA GLU A 232 19.26 -17.41 -6.15
C GLU A 232 18.53 -16.61 -7.24
N VAL A 233 18.31 -15.31 -7.06
CA VAL A 233 17.80 -14.43 -8.12
C VAL A 233 18.72 -14.46 -9.34
N MET A 234 20.04 -14.30 -9.15
CA MET A 234 21.01 -14.36 -10.25
C MET A 234 21.00 -15.72 -10.95
N LYS A 235 20.84 -16.83 -10.23
CA LYS A 235 20.72 -18.18 -10.83
C LYS A 235 19.44 -18.32 -11.66
N ILE A 236 18.30 -17.89 -11.13
CA ILE A 236 16.99 -17.95 -11.80
C ILE A 236 16.95 -17.09 -13.07
N THR A 237 17.73 -16.01 -13.08
CA THR A 237 17.86 -15.06 -14.20
C THR A 237 19.09 -15.32 -15.06
N GLU A 238 19.76 -16.47 -14.89
CA GLU A 238 20.92 -16.88 -15.70
C GLU A 238 22.07 -15.85 -15.72
N GLY A 239 22.18 -15.04 -14.66
CA GLY A 239 23.20 -14.01 -14.53
C GLY A 239 22.76 -12.60 -14.93
N GLU A 240 21.56 -12.42 -15.49
CA GLU A 240 21.07 -11.11 -15.93
C GLU A 240 20.61 -10.22 -14.77
N GLY A 241 19.98 -10.80 -13.74
CA GLY A 241 19.39 -10.07 -12.62
C GLY A 241 17.94 -9.63 -12.88
N ALA A 242 17.38 -8.86 -11.94
CA ALA A 242 15.99 -8.39 -11.98
C ALA A 242 15.88 -6.94 -12.46
N ASP A 243 14.97 -6.68 -13.39
CA ASP A 243 14.71 -5.36 -13.97
C ASP A 243 13.99 -4.43 -12.99
N ILE A 244 13.13 -4.99 -12.15
CA ILE A 244 12.42 -4.22 -11.11
C ILE A 244 12.50 -4.98 -9.79
N ILE A 245 12.90 -4.29 -8.72
CA ILE A 245 12.91 -4.82 -7.36
C ILE A 245 12.02 -3.97 -6.47
N LEU A 246 11.02 -4.60 -5.85
CA LEU A 246 10.20 -3.99 -4.81
C LEU A 246 10.89 -4.20 -3.46
N GLU A 247 11.71 -3.23 -3.08
CA GLU A 247 12.54 -3.22 -1.87
C GLU A 247 11.72 -2.77 -0.65
N THR A 248 11.30 -3.74 0.18
CA THR A 248 10.46 -3.51 1.37
C THR A 248 11.21 -3.72 2.68
N GLY A 249 12.39 -4.35 2.63
CA GLY A 249 13.19 -4.64 3.82
C GLY A 249 14.02 -3.44 4.28
N GLY A 250 14.57 -2.63 3.38
CA GLY A 250 15.44 -1.50 3.73
C GLY A 250 16.85 -1.93 4.14
N ALA A 251 17.28 -1.53 5.33
CA ALA A 251 18.69 -1.54 5.72
C ALA A 251 19.44 -2.88 5.54
N GLN A 252 18.80 -4.02 5.87
CA GLN A 252 19.47 -5.32 5.80
C GLN A 252 19.38 -5.99 4.42
N THR A 253 18.56 -5.45 3.51
CA THR A 253 18.24 -6.06 2.21
C THR A 253 18.72 -5.23 1.02
N LEU A 254 18.87 -3.91 1.18
CA LEU A 254 19.19 -3.00 0.09
C LEU A 254 20.46 -3.38 -0.68
N ARG A 255 21.52 -3.79 0.03
CA ARG A 255 22.76 -4.26 -0.63
C ARG A 255 22.52 -5.47 -1.54
N LYS A 256 21.72 -6.43 -1.07
CA LYS A 256 21.38 -7.64 -1.82
C LYS A 256 20.58 -7.31 -3.08
N SER A 257 19.67 -6.33 -3.00
CA SER A 257 18.95 -5.80 -4.16
C SER A 257 19.89 -5.18 -5.20
N PHE A 258 20.91 -4.42 -4.78
CA PHE A 258 21.95 -3.93 -5.69
C PHE A 258 22.73 -5.06 -6.36
N ASP A 259 23.02 -6.13 -5.63
CA ASP A 259 23.82 -7.25 -6.14
C ASP A 259 23.04 -8.16 -7.12
N CYS A 260 21.69 -8.13 -7.12
CA CYS A 260 20.84 -8.86 -8.07
C CYS A 260 19.99 -8.02 -9.04
N ALA A 261 20.14 -6.70 -9.10
CA ALA A 261 19.47 -5.88 -10.12
C ALA A 261 20.13 -6.04 -11.50
N SER A 262 19.36 -6.06 -12.58
CA SER A 262 19.88 -6.10 -13.95
C SER A 262 20.56 -4.78 -14.35
N PHE A 263 21.33 -4.78 -15.44
CA PHE A 263 21.86 -3.54 -15.99
C PHE A 263 20.73 -2.60 -16.42
N GLY A 264 20.72 -1.37 -15.90
CA GLY A 264 19.63 -0.41 -16.10
C GLY A 264 18.43 -0.61 -15.17
N GLY A 265 18.47 -1.60 -14.28
CA GLY A 265 17.36 -1.97 -13.41
C GLY A 265 16.92 -0.89 -12.41
N LEU A 266 15.68 -1.05 -11.94
CA LEU A 266 15.01 -0.17 -10.98
C LEU A 266 14.87 -0.85 -9.61
N ILE A 267 15.43 -0.22 -8.59
CA ILE A 267 15.19 -0.57 -7.19
C ILE A 267 14.19 0.44 -6.61
N SER A 268 12.97 -0.02 -6.36
CA SER A 268 11.88 0.75 -5.75
C SER A 268 11.93 0.62 -4.23
N CYS A 269 12.50 1.61 -3.54
CA CYS A 269 12.55 1.67 -2.09
C CYS A 269 11.18 2.05 -1.52
N ILE A 270 10.50 1.08 -0.92
CA ILE A 270 9.13 1.20 -0.42
C ILE A 270 9.10 1.23 1.11
N GLY A 271 9.89 0.38 1.76
CA GLY A 271 9.81 0.15 3.19
C GLY A 271 11.14 -0.19 3.82
N TYR A 272 11.10 -0.39 5.13
CA TYR A 272 12.26 -0.58 6.00
C TYR A 272 11.98 -1.62 7.09
N LEU A 273 11.26 -2.70 6.74
CA LEU A 273 10.83 -3.73 7.70
C LEU A 273 11.99 -4.44 8.42
N SER A 274 13.18 -4.44 7.83
CA SER A 274 14.41 -4.97 8.44
C SER A 274 15.23 -3.92 9.20
N GLY A 275 14.85 -2.65 9.17
CA GLY A 275 15.54 -1.57 9.86
C GLY A 275 15.71 -0.30 9.02
N LYS A 276 15.93 0.83 9.72
CA LYS A 276 16.06 2.18 9.15
C LYS A 276 17.51 2.63 8.97
N GLU A 277 18.47 1.94 9.57
CA GLU A 277 19.89 2.31 9.58
C GLU A 277 20.72 1.30 8.79
N ASP A 278 21.34 1.77 7.71
CA ASP A 278 22.19 0.94 6.87
C ASP A 278 23.45 0.46 7.61
N ALA A 279 23.97 -0.70 7.21
CA ALA A 279 25.23 -1.21 7.72
C ALA A 279 26.40 -0.24 7.40
N PRO A 280 27.39 -0.11 8.30
CA PRO A 280 28.57 0.71 8.04
C PRO A 280 29.26 0.37 6.72
N GLY A 281 29.58 1.39 5.93
CA GLY A 281 30.29 1.23 4.66
C GLY A 281 29.41 0.96 3.43
N LEU A 282 28.07 1.00 3.57
CA LEU A 282 27.19 1.04 2.39
C LEU A 282 27.45 2.32 1.58
N ASN A 283 27.93 2.17 0.35
CA ASN A 283 28.14 3.27 -0.59
C ASN A 283 27.15 3.16 -1.75
N THR A 284 25.96 3.69 -1.54
CA THR A 284 24.85 3.65 -2.50
C THR A 284 25.21 4.28 -3.84
N ASN A 285 26.02 5.34 -3.86
CA ASN A 285 26.49 5.97 -5.11
C ASN A 285 27.32 4.98 -5.95
N LEU A 286 28.31 4.33 -5.34
CA LEU A 286 29.11 3.33 -6.05
C LEU A 286 28.28 2.13 -6.49
N LEU A 287 27.35 1.66 -5.65
CA LEU A 287 26.48 0.54 -5.98
C LEU A 287 25.57 0.85 -7.18
N ALA A 288 24.99 2.06 -7.25
CA ALA A 288 24.19 2.48 -8.38
C ALA A 288 24.98 2.53 -9.70
N LEU A 289 26.23 2.99 -9.65
CA LEU A 289 27.10 3.08 -10.83
C LEU A 289 27.49 1.72 -11.42
N ARG A 290 27.54 0.64 -10.63
CA ARG A 290 28.03 -0.69 -11.08
C ARG A 290 27.21 -1.28 -12.23
N ARG A 291 25.91 -1.00 -12.26
CA ARG A 291 24.96 -1.54 -13.25
C ARG A 291 24.04 -0.46 -13.83
N ASN A 292 24.43 0.81 -13.77
CA ASN A 292 23.61 1.95 -14.25
C ASN A 292 22.18 1.95 -13.66
N LEU A 293 22.08 1.78 -12.34
CA LEU A 293 20.81 1.50 -11.67
C LEU A 293 20.06 2.78 -11.31
N THR A 294 18.73 2.68 -11.33
CA THR A 294 17.85 3.68 -10.72
C THR A 294 17.46 3.23 -9.33
N LEU A 295 17.83 4.02 -8.31
CA LEU A 295 17.30 3.86 -6.95
C LEU A 295 16.23 4.93 -6.71
N LYS A 296 14.98 4.54 -6.47
CA LYS A 296 13.87 5.49 -6.30
C LYS A 296 13.04 5.16 -5.07
N GLY A 297 12.89 6.14 -4.18
CA GLY A 297 11.90 6.11 -3.11
C GLY A 297 10.47 6.19 -3.67
N ILE A 298 9.58 5.37 -3.12
CA ILE A 298 8.15 5.34 -3.47
C ILE A 298 7.33 5.84 -2.29
N LEU A 299 6.56 6.90 -2.51
CA LEU A 299 5.58 7.43 -1.57
C LEU A 299 4.19 7.32 -2.21
N ASN A 300 3.59 6.13 -2.12
CA ASN A 300 2.27 5.83 -2.70
C ASN A 300 2.18 6.26 -4.18
N GLY A 301 1.08 6.89 -4.62
CA GLY A 301 0.90 7.35 -6.00
C GLY A 301 -0.30 8.30 -6.15
N PRO A 302 -0.35 9.06 -7.25
CA PRO A 302 -1.43 10.00 -7.51
C PRO A 302 -2.75 9.30 -7.90
N LYS A 303 -3.86 10.04 -7.80
CA LYS A 303 -5.20 9.59 -8.20
C LYS A 303 -5.28 9.10 -9.65
N ASP A 304 -4.72 9.83 -10.61
CA ASP A 304 -4.75 9.43 -12.04
C ASP A 304 -4.13 8.04 -12.28
N ARG A 305 -3.05 7.72 -11.56
CA ARG A 305 -2.38 6.41 -11.60
C ARG A 305 -3.15 5.34 -10.83
N PHE A 306 -3.88 5.71 -9.78
CA PHE A 306 -4.82 4.79 -9.13
C PHE A 306 -5.99 4.44 -10.06
N GLU A 307 -6.59 5.41 -10.74
CA GLU A 307 -7.67 5.15 -11.71
C GLU A 307 -7.19 4.29 -12.89
N GLU A 308 -5.99 4.54 -13.39
CA GLU A 308 -5.32 3.69 -14.38
C GLU A 308 -5.16 2.25 -13.88
N MET A 309 -4.66 2.07 -12.65
CA MET A 309 -4.55 0.75 -12.02
C MET A 309 -5.91 0.06 -11.90
N CYS A 310 -6.97 0.77 -11.51
CA CYS A 310 -8.32 0.21 -11.41
C CYS A 310 -8.83 -0.32 -12.76
N LYS A 311 -8.52 0.36 -13.87
CA LYS A 311 -8.83 -0.13 -15.22
C LYS A 311 -8.07 -1.42 -15.54
N PHE A 312 -6.79 -1.50 -15.15
CA PHE A 312 -5.99 -2.71 -15.31
C PHE A 312 -6.55 -3.88 -14.48
N TYR A 313 -6.86 -3.64 -13.20
CA TYR A 313 -7.51 -4.62 -12.33
C TYR A 313 -8.82 -5.13 -12.96
N ALA A 314 -9.67 -4.24 -13.46
CA ALA A 314 -10.91 -4.63 -14.14
C ALA A 314 -10.66 -5.43 -15.42
N LYS A 315 -9.69 -5.05 -16.26
CA LYS A 315 -9.33 -5.79 -17.48
C LYS A 315 -8.89 -7.22 -17.17
N HIS A 316 -8.11 -7.41 -16.11
CA HIS A 316 -7.51 -8.70 -15.76
C HIS A 316 -8.28 -9.47 -14.67
N GLN A 317 -9.39 -8.91 -14.16
CA GLN A 317 -10.21 -9.48 -13.07
C GLN A 317 -9.38 -9.87 -11.84
N ILE A 318 -8.49 -8.97 -11.41
CA ILE A 318 -7.57 -9.23 -10.29
C ILE A 318 -8.33 -9.09 -8.96
N HIS A 319 -8.42 -10.19 -8.21
CA HIS A 319 -8.96 -10.21 -6.85
C HIS A 319 -7.83 -10.07 -5.80
N PRO A 320 -7.76 -8.95 -5.04
CA PRO A 320 -6.73 -8.75 -4.01
C PRO A 320 -6.72 -9.82 -2.92
N ALA A 321 -5.53 -10.28 -2.54
CA ALA A 321 -5.38 -11.25 -1.46
C ALA A 321 -5.59 -10.63 -0.07
N ILE A 322 -6.60 -11.13 0.65
CA ILE A 322 -6.92 -10.76 2.03
C ILE A 322 -6.60 -11.96 2.94
N ASP A 323 -5.83 -11.72 4.00
CA ASP A 323 -5.46 -12.76 4.97
C ASP A 323 -6.52 -12.94 6.05
N ARG A 324 -7.04 -11.81 6.55
CA ARG A 324 -7.95 -11.79 7.69
C ARG A 324 -8.84 -10.55 7.67
N ILE A 325 -10.11 -10.78 8.02
CA ILE A 325 -11.14 -9.77 8.20
C ILE A 325 -11.47 -9.74 9.70
N PHE A 326 -11.37 -8.57 10.31
CA PHE A 326 -11.81 -8.29 11.69
C PHE A 326 -13.07 -7.44 11.68
N ASN A 327 -13.84 -7.45 12.75
CA ASN A 327 -14.96 -6.52 12.94
C ASN A 327 -14.48 -5.18 13.52
N PHE A 328 -15.32 -4.15 13.43
CA PHE A 328 -14.98 -2.81 13.88
C PHE A 328 -14.55 -2.72 15.35
N ASP A 329 -15.21 -3.45 16.23
CA ASP A 329 -14.88 -3.46 17.67
C ASP A 329 -13.57 -4.23 17.96
N GLU A 330 -13.00 -4.94 16.99
CA GLU A 330 -11.73 -5.71 17.08
C GLU A 330 -10.53 -4.94 16.50
N ALA A 331 -10.65 -3.63 16.24
CA ALA A 331 -9.61 -2.86 15.55
C ALA A 331 -8.23 -2.90 16.25
N LYS A 332 -8.23 -2.97 17.59
CA LYS A 332 -7.01 -3.14 18.39
C LYS A 332 -6.28 -4.45 18.06
N ASP A 333 -7.03 -5.55 18.05
CA ASP A 333 -6.50 -6.89 17.76
C ASP A 333 -6.04 -6.98 16.30
N ALA A 334 -6.75 -6.33 15.38
CA ALA A 334 -6.38 -6.25 13.98
C ALA A 334 -5.03 -5.54 13.76
N LEU A 335 -4.79 -4.41 14.43
CA LEU A 335 -3.51 -3.69 14.38
C LEU A 335 -2.37 -4.47 15.03
N GLN A 336 -2.61 -5.13 16.17
CA GLN A 336 -1.62 -6.00 16.80
C GLN A 336 -1.27 -7.20 15.91
N TYR A 337 -2.27 -7.81 15.27
CA TYR A 337 -2.07 -8.88 14.30
C TYR A 337 -1.23 -8.42 13.11
N LEU A 338 -1.53 -7.24 12.55
CA LEU A 338 -0.74 -6.64 11.47
C LEU A 338 0.72 -6.42 11.91
N TYR A 339 0.91 -5.83 13.10
CA TYR A 339 2.23 -5.52 13.66
C TYR A 339 3.09 -6.77 13.87
N SER A 340 2.48 -7.92 14.19
CA SER A 340 3.21 -9.19 14.33
C SER A 340 3.92 -9.65 13.04
N GLY A 341 3.58 -9.09 11.87
CA GLY A 341 4.18 -9.45 10.58
C GLY A 341 3.79 -10.83 10.05
N GLY A 342 2.90 -11.54 10.74
CA GLY A 342 2.50 -12.91 10.40
C GLY A 342 1.60 -13.03 9.16
N HIS A 343 1.01 -11.94 8.69
CA HIS A 343 -0.03 -11.94 7.66
C HIS A 343 0.48 -12.26 6.23
N PHE A 344 -0.43 -12.66 5.33
CA PHE A 344 -0.18 -12.85 3.89
C PHE A 344 -1.10 -11.94 3.06
N GLY A 345 -0.55 -10.92 2.41
CA GLY A 345 -1.36 -9.90 1.72
C GLY A 345 -1.89 -8.86 2.71
N LYS A 346 -3.21 -8.66 2.78
CA LYS A 346 -3.81 -7.53 3.51
C LYS A 346 -4.69 -7.97 4.69
N VAL A 347 -4.73 -7.13 5.72
CA VAL A 347 -5.63 -7.24 6.87
C VAL A 347 -6.67 -6.13 6.75
N VAL A 348 -7.95 -6.46 6.97
CA VAL A 348 -9.05 -5.51 6.83
C VAL A 348 -9.95 -5.54 8.06
N ILE A 349 -10.62 -4.41 8.30
CA ILE A 349 -11.62 -4.22 9.36
C ILE A 349 -12.94 -3.88 8.68
N LYS A 350 -13.94 -4.74 8.84
CA LYS A 350 -15.31 -4.46 8.42
C LYS A 350 -15.97 -3.50 9.40
N VAL A 351 -16.44 -2.37 8.88
CA VAL A 351 -17.04 -1.28 9.67
C VAL A 351 -18.56 -1.39 9.74
N ALA A 352 -19.22 -1.68 8.61
CA ALA A 352 -20.67 -1.71 8.48
C ALA A 352 -21.20 -2.88 7.65
#